data_AF-A0A951X3R1-F1
#
_entry.id   AF-A0A951X3R1-F1
#
_cell.length_a   1.000
_cell.length_b   1.000
_cell.length_c   1.000
_cell.angle_alpha   90.00
_cell.angle_beta   90.00
_cell.angle_gamma   90.00
#
_symmetry.space_group_name_H-M   'P 1'
#
loop_
_entity.id
_entity.type
_entity.pdbx_description
1 polymer ?
#
loop_
_entity_poly.entity_id
_entity_poly.type
_entity_poly.pdbx_seq_one_letter_code
_entity_poly.pdbx_strand_id
1 'polypeptide(L)'
;MALTGLQIYKLLPQTNCKECGFPTCMAFAMKLAAKQAELSACPYVNDEAKTKLEAAAAPPIRLVTLSSDGHKVAVGNETVLFRHEKTFYHPPGLFVRVRDSQPRDEIVELAAQVAAYKVDYVGIDLSFDGMTIQSDSGDPATFQQCVAAVREVNKGALILMANEPAVLEAGLAAADHTVPLLYAADRQNLPAISALAKQAKTPLVVRSHDGLDELAELTQQAQAAGIQDLVLDTGQRKFGASLATMTQIRRLAIKHGVRALGFPMIAFPGEGVENPADEAALAAQQIAKYAGMVVLDQFTPAMAYARLVLR
;
A
#
# COMPACT_ATOMS: atom_id res chain seq x y z
N MET A 1 -18.45 1.28 -5.29
CA MET A 1 -19.56 0.30 -5.46
C MET A 1 -19.45 -0.33 -6.83
N ALA A 2 -19.69 -1.64 -6.94
CA ALA A 2 -19.93 -2.23 -8.25
C ALA A 2 -21.11 -1.50 -8.90
N LEU A 3 -20.99 -1.13 -10.18
CA LEU A 3 -22.10 -0.49 -10.89
C LEU A 3 -23.30 -1.44 -10.87
N THR A 4 -24.48 -0.93 -10.56
CA THR A 4 -25.71 -1.71 -10.73
C THR A 4 -25.89 -2.01 -12.21
N GLY A 5 -26.58 -3.10 -12.55
CA GLY A 5 -26.79 -3.39 -13.96
C GLY A 5 -27.55 -2.28 -14.71
N LEU A 6 -28.35 -1.46 -14.00
CA LEU A 6 -28.97 -0.26 -14.59
C LEU A 6 -27.94 0.82 -14.92
N GLN A 7 -26.95 1.05 -14.05
CA GLN A 7 -25.87 2.00 -14.31
C GLN A 7 -24.97 1.54 -15.45
N ILE A 8 -24.70 0.23 -15.55
CA ILE A 8 -23.96 -0.36 -16.68
C ILE A 8 -24.76 -0.20 -17.97
N TYR A 9 -26.06 -0.49 -17.96
CA TYR A 9 -26.93 -0.38 -19.14
C TYR A 9 -26.92 1.03 -19.75
N LYS A 10 -26.89 2.08 -18.92
CA LYS A 10 -26.80 3.48 -19.38
C LYS A 10 -25.51 3.80 -20.15
N LEU A 11 -24.43 3.05 -19.91
CA LEU A 11 -23.14 3.21 -20.57
C LEU A 11 -23.00 2.31 -21.82
N LEU A 12 -23.91 1.36 -22.01
CA LEU A 12 -23.89 0.50 -23.20
C LEU A 12 -24.56 1.18 -24.41
N PRO A 13 -24.32 0.68 -25.64
CA PRO A 13 -24.90 1.23 -26.87
C PRO A 13 -26.43 1.10 -27.00
N GLN A 14 -27.08 0.29 -26.16
CA GLN A 14 -28.54 0.07 -26.13
C GLN A 14 -29.15 -0.43 -27.46
N THR A 15 -28.35 -1.01 -28.35
CA THR A 15 -28.79 -1.51 -29.66
C THR A 15 -29.58 -2.83 -29.58
N ASN A 16 -29.37 -3.61 -28.52
CA ASN A 16 -29.93 -4.97 -28.35
C ASN A 16 -29.64 -5.91 -29.55
N CYS A 17 -28.47 -5.76 -30.19
CA CYS A 17 -28.10 -6.52 -31.40
C CYS A 17 -27.84 -8.02 -31.18
N LYS A 18 -27.68 -8.46 -29.92
CA LYS A 18 -27.40 -9.86 -29.52
C LYS A 18 -26.04 -10.42 -29.95
N GLU A 19 -25.18 -9.62 -30.56
CA GLU A 19 -23.85 -10.04 -31.00
C GLU A 19 -22.90 -10.37 -29.83
N CYS A 20 -23.17 -9.87 -28.63
CA CYS A 20 -22.45 -10.25 -27.41
C CYS A 20 -22.91 -11.58 -26.79
N GLY A 21 -23.83 -12.31 -27.44
CA GLY A 21 -24.36 -13.59 -26.96
C GLY A 21 -25.49 -13.47 -25.93
N PHE A 22 -25.94 -12.25 -25.62
CA PHE A 22 -27.04 -11.99 -24.68
C PHE A 22 -28.31 -11.48 -25.37
N PRO A 23 -29.51 -11.82 -24.88
CA PRO A 23 -30.77 -11.44 -25.53
C PRO A 23 -31.02 -9.93 -25.63
N THR A 24 -30.48 -9.16 -24.68
CA THR A 24 -30.61 -7.69 -24.61
C THR A 24 -29.35 -7.08 -23.99
N CYS A 25 -29.11 -5.78 -24.23
CA CYS A 25 -28.07 -5.02 -23.56
C CYS A 25 -28.29 -4.96 -22.04
N MET A 26 -29.55 -4.99 -21.57
CA MET A 26 -29.85 -5.05 -20.13
C MET A 26 -29.43 -6.40 -19.53
N ALA A 27 -29.70 -7.51 -20.22
CA ALA A 27 -29.26 -8.83 -19.78
C ALA A 27 -27.72 -8.91 -19.71
N PHE A 28 -27.02 -8.37 -20.71
CA PHE A 28 -25.57 -8.24 -20.69
C PHE A 28 -25.08 -7.37 -19.51
N ALA A 29 -25.73 -6.23 -19.27
CA ALA A 29 -25.40 -5.34 -18.15
C ALA A 29 -25.57 -6.00 -16.78
N MET A 30 -26.61 -6.81 -16.59
CA MET A 30 -26.79 -7.60 -15.35
C MET A 30 -25.69 -8.65 -15.17
N LYS A 31 -25.26 -9.29 -16.27
CA LYS A 31 -24.17 -10.27 -16.24
C LYS A 31 -22.81 -9.62 -15.98
N LEU A 32 -22.57 -8.42 -16.53
CA LEU A 32 -21.40 -7.60 -16.19
C LEU A 32 -21.40 -7.19 -14.71
N ALA A 33 -22.53 -6.72 -14.18
CA ALA A 33 -22.66 -6.36 -12.77
C ALA A 33 -22.40 -7.56 -11.84
N ALA A 34 -22.81 -8.75 -12.26
CA ALA A 34 -22.56 -10.01 -11.56
C ALA A 34 -21.17 -10.62 -11.83
N LYS A 35 -20.31 -9.97 -12.63
CA LYS A 35 -18.99 -10.47 -13.08
C LYS A 35 -19.05 -11.84 -13.79
N GLN A 36 -20.13 -12.11 -14.51
CA GLN A 36 -20.37 -13.35 -15.28
C GLN A 36 -20.15 -13.16 -16.79
N ALA A 37 -19.76 -11.98 -17.23
CA ALA A 37 -19.44 -11.65 -18.61
C ALA A 37 -18.32 -10.60 -18.64
N GLU A 38 -17.57 -10.53 -19.73
CA GLU A 38 -16.55 -9.52 -19.95
C GLU A 38 -17.04 -8.42 -20.89
N LEU A 39 -16.56 -7.19 -20.67
CA LEU A 39 -16.95 -6.05 -21.50
C LEU A 39 -16.48 -6.19 -22.95
N SER A 40 -15.37 -6.91 -23.16
CA SER A 40 -14.81 -7.29 -24.45
C SER A 40 -15.78 -8.05 -25.35
N ALA A 41 -16.83 -8.67 -24.78
CA ALA A 41 -17.86 -9.38 -25.54
C ALA A 41 -18.77 -8.44 -26.36
N CYS A 42 -18.79 -7.13 -26.09
CA CYS A 42 -19.61 -6.19 -26.86
C CYS A 42 -18.73 -5.37 -27.82
N PRO A 43 -18.86 -5.57 -29.15
CA PRO A 43 -17.99 -4.92 -30.14
C PRO A 43 -18.29 -3.43 -30.33
N TYR A 44 -19.41 -2.93 -29.80
CA TYR A 44 -19.91 -1.57 -30.03
C TYR A 44 -19.71 -0.63 -28.84
N VAL A 45 -19.02 -1.06 -27.77
CA VAL A 45 -18.75 -0.21 -26.61
C VAL A 45 -17.74 0.86 -27.03
N ASN A 46 -18.11 2.13 -26.85
CA ASN A 46 -17.20 3.25 -27.12
C ASN A 46 -16.11 3.35 -26.04
N ASP A 47 -14.98 3.98 -26.38
CA ASP A 47 -13.81 4.05 -25.48
C ASP A 47 -14.10 4.78 -24.16
N GLU A 48 -15.02 5.75 -24.17
CA GLU A 48 -15.42 6.48 -22.95
C GLU A 48 -16.20 5.58 -21.97
N ALA A 49 -17.16 4.80 -22.47
CA ALA A 49 -17.91 3.82 -21.69
C ALA A 49 -17.00 2.68 -21.24
N LYS A 50 -16.07 2.25 -22.09
CA LYS A 50 -15.05 1.25 -21.74
C LYS A 50 -14.23 1.71 -20.54
N THR A 51 -13.71 2.93 -20.59
CA THR A 51 -12.93 3.53 -19.49
C THR A 51 -13.77 3.61 -18.21
N LYS A 52 -15.03 4.05 -18.28
CA LYS A 52 -15.94 4.14 -17.12
C LYS A 52 -16.28 2.78 -16.52
N LEU A 53 -16.47 1.76 -17.35
CA LEU A 53 -16.82 0.40 -16.93
C LEU A 53 -15.62 -0.38 -16.39
N GLU A 54 -14.44 -0.23 -17.00
CA GLU A 54 -13.18 -0.78 -16.48
C GLU A 54 -12.82 -0.12 -15.14
N ALA A 55 -12.99 1.20 -15.03
CA ALA A 55 -12.82 1.92 -13.77
C ALA A 55 -13.80 1.45 -12.68
N ALA A 56 -14.98 0.93 -13.05
CA ALA A 56 -15.93 0.34 -12.11
C ALA A 56 -15.62 -1.12 -11.75
N ALA A 57 -15.01 -1.87 -12.66
CA ALA A 57 -14.58 -3.25 -12.43
C ALA A 57 -13.31 -3.35 -11.56
N ALA A 58 -12.49 -2.28 -11.55
CA ALA A 58 -11.28 -2.20 -10.74
C ALA A 58 -11.58 -2.50 -9.25
N PRO A 59 -10.75 -3.33 -8.57
CA PRO A 59 -10.88 -3.62 -7.16
C PRO A 59 -11.07 -2.34 -6.32
N PRO A 60 -11.89 -2.36 -5.25
CA PRO A 60 -12.11 -1.18 -4.42
C PRO A 60 -10.82 -0.63 -3.82
N ILE A 61 -9.87 -1.52 -3.52
CA ILE A 61 -8.54 -1.20 -3.02
C ILE A 61 -7.53 -1.76 -4.01
N ARG A 62 -6.67 -0.90 -4.57
CA ARG A 62 -5.64 -1.27 -5.54
C ARG A 62 -4.60 -2.20 -4.89
N LEU A 63 -4.02 -3.09 -5.69
CA LEU A 63 -2.86 -3.88 -5.29
C LEU A 63 -1.59 -3.06 -5.51
N VAL A 64 -0.73 -2.99 -4.50
CA VAL A 64 0.61 -2.42 -4.60
C VAL A 64 1.61 -3.52 -4.29
N THR A 65 2.67 -3.62 -5.09
CA THR A 65 3.72 -4.62 -4.91
C THR A 65 5.07 -3.96 -4.75
N LEU A 66 5.78 -4.28 -3.67
CA LEU A 66 7.20 -4.02 -3.54
C LEU A 66 7.96 -5.25 -4.02
N SER A 67 9.14 -5.05 -4.58
CA SER A 67 10.00 -6.19 -4.94
C SER A 67 11.44 -5.93 -4.58
N SER A 68 12.17 -6.99 -4.26
CA SER A 68 13.58 -6.92 -3.91
C SER A 68 14.21 -8.28 -4.12
N ASP A 69 15.19 -8.40 -5.02
CA ASP A 69 15.96 -9.64 -5.26
C ASP A 69 15.09 -10.90 -5.37
N GLY A 70 14.01 -10.82 -6.15
CA GLY A 70 13.06 -11.92 -6.36
C GLY A 70 11.97 -12.08 -5.29
N HIS A 71 12.11 -11.43 -4.13
CA HIS A 71 11.06 -11.36 -3.10
C HIS A 71 10.03 -10.31 -3.49
N LYS A 72 8.75 -10.58 -3.20
CA LYS A 72 7.63 -9.69 -3.49
C LYS A 72 6.74 -9.54 -2.27
N VAL A 73 6.36 -8.31 -1.97
CA VAL A 73 5.44 -7.96 -0.89
C VAL A 73 4.26 -7.27 -1.54
N ALA A 74 3.13 -7.96 -1.62
CA ALA A 74 1.92 -7.46 -2.27
C ALA A 74 0.87 -7.13 -1.22
N VAL A 75 0.34 -5.92 -1.23
CA VAL A 75 -0.65 -5.42 -0.25
C VAL A 75 -1.81 -4.73 -0.96
N GLY A 76 -3.03 -4.88 -0.43
CA GLY A 76 -4.25 -4.34 -1.05
C GLY A 76 -5.09 -5.41 -1.75
N ASN A 77 -5.80 -5.06 -2.81
CA ASN A 77 -6.81 -5.92 -3.48
C ASN A 77 -7.87 -6.48 -2.52
N GLU A 78 -8.24 -5.66 -1.55
CA GLU A 78 -9.08 -6.05 -0.45
C GLU A 78 -10.55 -5.67 -0.68
N THR A 79 -11.49 -6.55 -0.30
CA THR A 79 -12.91 -6.40 -0.71
C THR A 79 -13.93 -6.40 0.42
N VAL A 80 -13.53 -6.76 1.66
CA VAL A 80 -14.45 -6.88 2.81
C VAL A 80 -13.99 -6.05 4.00
N LEU A 81 -14.93 -5.75 4.90
CA LEU A 81 -14.63 -5.13 6.20
C LEU A 81 -14.36 -6.19 7.25
N PHE A 82 -15.09 -7.29 7.21
CA PHE A 82 -14.94 -8.35 8.20
C PHE A 82 -14.49 -9.64 7.51
N ARG A 83 -13.48 -10.28 8.08
CA ARG A 83 -12.90 -11.52 7.52
C ARG A 83 -13.93 -12.65 7.36
N HIS A 84 -14.98 -12.69 8.18
CA HIS A 84 -16.02 -13.72 8.07
C HIS A 84 -17.06 -13.44 6.97
N GLU A 85 -17.07 -12.25 6.35
CA GLU A 85 -17.88 -12.00 5.16
C GLU A 85 -17.26 -12.69 3.93
N LYS A 86 -15.93 -12.82 3.91
CA LYS A 86 -15.18 -13.54 2.86
C LYS A 86 -13.79 -13.94 3.37
N THR A 87 -12.74 -13.23 2.92
CA THR A 87 -11.36 -13.39 3.37
C THR A 87 -10.64 -12.06 3.18
N PHE A 88 -9.65 -11.80 4.03
CA PHE A 88 -8.56 -10.88 3.67
C PHE A 88 -7.57 -11.66 2.80
N TYR A 89 -7.07 -11.04 1.75
CA TYR A 89 -6.30 -11.72 0.70
C TYR A 89 -4.80 -11.54 0.87
N HIS A 90 -4.39 -10.34 1.27
CA HIS A 90 -2.98 -10.00 1.36
C HIS A 90 -2.61 -9.68 2.80
N PRO A 91 -1.76 -10.50 3.45
CA PRO A 91 -1.30 -10.22 4.80
C PRO A 91 -0.50 -8.90 4.83
N PRO A 92 -0.62 -8.06 5.87
CA PRO A 92 0.11 -6.81 5.95
C PRO A 92 1.63 -6.98 5.94
N GLY A 93 2.35 -6.22 5.13
CA GLY A 93 3.82 -6.21 5.18
C GLY A 93 4.32 -5.74 6.55
N LEU A 94 5.24 -6.48 7.16
CA LEU A 94 5.91 -6.14 8.41
C LEU A 94 7.34 -5.71 8.14
N PHE A 95 7.66 -4.47 8.53
CA PHE A 95 8.96 -3.86 8.32
C PHE A 95 9.54 -3.41 9.66
N VAL A 96 10.87 -3.41 9.76
CA VAL A 96 11.59 -2.82 10.90
C VAL A 96 12.31 -1.56 10.45
N ARG A 97 12.21 -0.49 11.23
CA ARG A 97 12.81 0.80 10.94
C ARG A 97 14.22 0.92 11.50
N VAL A 98 15.12 1.43 10.68
CA VAL A 98 16.44 1.95 11.06
C VAL A 98 16.56 3.41 10.62
N ARG A 99 17.40 4.17 11.32
CA ARG A 99 17.65 5.59 11.06
C ARG A 99 19.10 5.76 10.63
N ASP A 100 19.35 6.58 9.62
CA ASP A 100 20.70 6.86 9.13
C ASP A 100 21.59 7.62 10.13
N SER A 101 21.00 8.13 11.22
CA SER A 101 21.67 8.74 12.36
C SER A 101 22.19 7.71 13.38
N GLN A 102 21.78 6.45 13.30
CA GLN A 102 22.26 5.38 14.18
C GLN A 102 23.67 4.93 13.79
N PRO A 103 24.45 4.35 14.72
CA PRO A 103 25.73 3.73 14.40
C PRO A 103 25.58 2.62 13.35
N ARG A 104 26.45 2.63 12.33
CA ARG A 104 26.43 1.65 11.23
C ARG A 104 26.38 0.20 11.73
N ASP A 105 27.15 -0.12 12.76
CA ASP A 105 27.23 -1.50 13.28
C ASP A 105 25.90 -1.95 13.89
N GLU A 106 25.18 -1.07 14.59
CA GLU A 106 23.84 -1.35 15.13
C GLU A 106 22.81 -1.55 14.01
N ILE A 107 22.88 -0.73 12.95
CA ILE A 107 22.00 -0.85 11.77
C ILE A 107 22.22 -2.21 11.08
N VAL A 108 23.48 -2.56 10.83
CA VAL A 108 23.84 -3.82 10.16
C VAL A 108 23.46 -5.02 11.01
N GLU A 109 23.72 -4.97 12.32
CA GLU A 109 23.34 -6.03 13.24
C GLU A 109 21.82 -6.24 13.25
N LEU A 110 21.04 -5.17 13.42
CA LEU A 110 19.59 -5.25 13.44
C LEU A 110 19.03 -5.75 12.10
N ALA A 111 19.52 -5.22 10.97
CA ALA A 111 19.08 -5.64 9.64
C ALA A 111 19.38 -7.13 9.38
N ALA A 112 20.54 -7.63 9.83
CA ALA A 112 20.90 -9.03 9.74
C ALA A 112 20.02 -9.92 10.64
N GLN A 113 19.74 -9.48 11.86
CA GLN A 113 18.84 -10.20 12.78
C GLN A 113 17.43 -10.33 12.18
N VAL A 114 16.90 -9.25 11.59
CA VAL A 114 15.58 -9.27 10.92
C VAL A 114 15.59 -10.20 9.72
N ALA A 115 16.64 -10.19 8.89
CA ALA A 115 16.76 -11.05 7.71
C ALA A 115 16.84 -12.54 8.09
N ALA A 116 17.54 -12.86 9.17
CA ALA A 116 17.72 -14.24 9.63
C ALA A 116 16.50 -14.78 10.39
N TYR A 117 15.63 -13.91 10.90
CA TYR A 117 14.51 -14.33 11.73
C TYR A 117 13.41 -15.02 10.90
N LYS A 118 13.22 -16.30 11.18
CA LYS A 118 12.23 -17.16 10.55
C LYS A 118 11.64 -18.10 11.60
N VAL A 119 10.33 -18.30 11.56
CA VAL A 119 9.63 -19.22 12.46
C VAL A 119 8.69 -20.13 11.68
N ASP A 120 8.70 -21.42 12.01
CA ASP A 120 7.67 -22.35 11.55
C ASP A 120 6.43 -22.18 12.42
N TYR A 121 5.30 -21.93 11.78
CA TYR A 121 3.99 -21.92 12.42
C TYR A 121 3.07 -22.86 11.67
N VAL A 122 2.95 -24.09 12.19
CA VAL A 122 2.07 -25.13 11.63
C VAL A 122 2.46 -25.49 10.18
N GLY A 123 3.77 -25.60 9.91
CA GLY A 123 4.28 -25.90 8.56
C GLY A 123 4.33 -24.71 7.61
N ILE A 124 4.06 -23.50 8.11
CA ILE A 124 4.17 -22.25 7.36
C ILE A 124 5.36 -21.47 7.88
N ASP A 125 6.28 -21.16 6.96
CA ASP A 125 7.41 -20.31 7.22
C ASP A 125 6.99 -18.83 7.31
N LEU A 126 7.09 -18.25 8.50
CA LEU A 126 6.79 -16.83 8.74
C LEU A 126 8.09 -16.04 8.92
N SER A 127 8.17 -14.89 8.25
CA SER A 127 9.29 -13.95 8.30
C SER A 127 8.82 -12.52 8.09
N PHE A 128 9.67 -11.56 8.44
CA PHE A 128 9.48 -10.15 8.14
C PHE A 128 9.70 -9.88 6.64
N ASP A 129 9.02 -8.88 6.11
CA ASP A 129 9.01 -8.61 4.67
C ASP A 129 10.18 -7.72 4.22
N GLY A 130 10.76 -6.96 5.15
CA GLY A 130 11.94 -6.17 4.88
C GLY A 130 12.20 -5.05 5.87
N MET A 131 12.87 -4.00 5.39
CA MET A 131 13.40 -2.91 6.19
C MET A 131 12.85 -1.55 5.74
N THR A 132 12.69 -0.66 6.70
CA THR A 132 12.40 0.75 6.48
C THR A 132 13.62 1.58 6.87
N ILE A 133 14.10 2.45 6.00
CA ILE A 133 15.30 3.24 6.21
C ILE A 133 14.90 4.71 6.23
N GLN A 134 15.06 5.35 7.39
CA GLN A 134 14.68 6.75 7.60
C GLN A 134 15.90 7.66 7.61
N SER A 135 15.82 8.72 6.81
CA SER A 135 16.76 9.84 6.84
C SER A 135 16.37 10.82 7.96
N ASP A 136 17.11 10.77 9.07
CA ASP A 136 17.11 11.82 10.09
C ASP A 136 18.21 12.85 9.82
N SER A 137 19.27 12.46 9.09
CA SER A 137 20.39 13.35 8.76
C SER A 137 20.02 14.45 7.75
N GLY A 138 19.16 14.12 6.79
CA GLY A 138 18.86 14.98 5.64
C GLY A 138 20.00 15.02 4.60
N ASP A 139 21.05 14.22 4.78
CA ASP A 139 22.22 14.20 3.91
C ASP A 139 22.15 13.04 2.89
N PRO A 140 22.18 13.31 1.57
CA PRO A 140 22.08 12.27 0.55
C PRO A 140 23.17 11.19 0.65
N ALA A 141 24.41 11.57 1.00
CA ALA A 141 25.52 10.63 1.07
C ALA A 141 25.39 9.68 2.27
N THR A 142 25.01 10.22 3.44
CA THR A 142 24.74 9.45 4.66
C THR A 142 23.61 8.46 4.43
N PHE A 143 22.51 8.92 3.81
CA PHE A 143 21.38 8.06 3.52
C PHE A 143 21.73 6.95 2.52
N GLN A 144 22.45 7.27 1.44
CA GLN A 144 22.91 6.28 0.47
C GLN A 144 23.78 5.20 1.11
N GLN A 145 24.71 5.59 2.00
CA GLN A 145 25.57 4.65 2.73
C GLN A 145 24.76 3.75 3.68
N CYS A 146 23.75 4.32 4.37
CA CYS A 146 22.85 3.57 5.22
C CYS A 146 22.05 2.53 4.42
N VAL A 147 21.49 2.93 3.27
CA VAL A 147 20.77 2.00 2.37
C VAL A 147 21.70 0.88 1.91
N ALA A 148 22.90 1.20 1.44
CA ALA A 148 23.88 0.20 1.01
C ALA A 148 24.24 -0.78 2.15
N ALA A 149 24.48 -0.29 3.36
CA ALA A 149 24.80 -1.12 4.52
C ALA A 149 23.67 -2.09 4.88
N VAL A 150 22.41 -1.65 4.84
CA VAL A 150 21.25 -2.55 5.05
C VAL A 150 21.18 -3.60 3.94
N ARG A 151 21.42 -3.21 2.68
CA ARG A 151 21.38 -4.13 1.53
C ARG A 151 22.47 -5.19 1.57
N GLU A 152 23.61 -4.95 2.21
CA GLU A 152 24.68 -5.95 2.34
C GLU A 152 24.18 -7.20 3.09
N VAL A 153 23.31 -7.02 4.09
CA VAL A 153 22.89 -8.10 5.00
C VAL A 153 21.41 -8.47 4.90
N ASN A 154 20.56 -7.61 4.33
CA ASN A 154 19.13 -7.84 4.21
C ASN A 154 18.63 -7.59 2.79
N LYS A 155 18.07 -8.63 2.17
CA LYS A 155 17.54 -8.61 0.80
C LYS A 155 16.01 -8.47 0.73
N GLY A 156 15.36 -8.20 1.85
CA GLY A 156 13.92 -7.94 1.93
C GLY A 156 13.49 -6.67 1.20
N ALA A 157 12.18 -6.45 1.10
CA ALA A 157 11.64 -5.24 0.50
C ALA A 157 12.08 -3.98 1.28
N LEU A 158 12.11 -2.84 0.59
CA LEU A 158 12.57 -1.59 1.17
C LEU A 158 11.47 -0.53 1.18
N ILE A 159 11.44 0.23 2.27
CA ILE A 159 10.75 1.52 2.35
C ILE A 159 11.82 2.59 2.59
N LEU A 160 11.94 3.55 1.68
CA LEU A 160 12.89 4.67 1.77
C LEU A 160 12.13 5.89 2.28
N MET A 161 12.45 6.33 3.51
CA MET A 161 11.80 7.44 4.18
C MET A 161 12.68 8.69 4.21
N ALA A 162 12.33 9.72 3.44
CA ALA A 162 12.96 11.04 3.51
C ALA A 162 12.01 12.14 3.00
N ASN A 163 12.20 13.38 3.47
CA ASN A 163 11.39 14.53 3.03
C ASN A 163 11.95 15.18 1.75
N GLU A 164 13.26 15.06 1.51
CA GLU A 164 13.95 15.70 0.40
C GLU A 164 14.11 14.77 -0.80
N PRO A 165 13.75 15.22 -2.03
CA PRO A 165 13.89 14.41 -3.23
C PRO A 165 15.32 13.93 -3.50
N ALA A 166 16.32 14.77 -3.23
CA ALA A 166 17.74 14.43 -3.44
C ALA A 166 18.19 13.27 -2.54
N VAL A 167 17.68 13.21 -1.31
CA VAL A 167 17.96 12.11 -0.37
C VAL A 167 17.30 10.81 -0.85
N LEU A 168 16.04 10.87 -1.29
CA LEU A 168 15.35 9.70 -1.86
C LEU A 168 16.04 9.19 -3.14
N GLU A 169 16.52 10.08 -3.99
CA GLU A 169 17.27 9.74 -5.20
C GLU A 169 18.58 9.00 -4.87
N ALA A 170 19.32 9.49 -3.87
CA ALA A 170 20.53 8.84 -3.41
C ALA A 170 20.26 7.46 -2.79
N GLY A 171 19.16 7.31 -2.04
CA GLY A 171 18.73 6.02 -1.52
C GLY A 171 18.32 5.04 -2.62
N LEU A 172 17.60 5.51 -3.65
CA LEU A 172 17.24 4.71 -4.83
C LEU A 172 18.48 4.19 -5.56
N ALA A 173 19.52 5.01 -5.71
CA ALA A 173 20.78 4.61 -6.33
C ALA A 173 21.52 3.50 -5.55
N ALA A 174 21.27 3.35 -4.25
CA ALA A 174 21.81 2.26 -3.44
C ALA A 174 20.86 1.05 -3.31
N ALA A 175 19.65 1.13 -3.87
CA ALA A 175 18.61 0.11 -3.79
C ALA A 175 18.49 -0.71 -5.10
N ASP A 176 19.62 -1.10 -5.68
CA ASP A 176 19.68 -1.86 -6.94
C ASP A 176 18.86 -3.15 -6.87
N HIS A 177 18.28 -3.54 -8.02
CA HIS A 177 17.42 -4.73 -8.16
C HIS A 177 16.20 -4.75 -7.22
N THR A 178 15.76 -3.58 -6.77
CA THR A 178 14.54 -3.43 -5.98
C THR A 178 13.54 -2.47 -6.62
N VAL A 179 12.29 -2.61 -6.22
CA VAL A 179 11.22 -1.62 -6.40
C VAL A 179 10.77 -1.23 -5.00
N PRO A 180 11.45 -0.24 -4.37
CA PRO A 180 11.16 0.19 -3.02
C PRO A 180 9.89 1.04 -2.97
N LEU A 181 9.35 1.23 -1.77
CA LEU A 181 8.33 2.23 -1.50
C LEU A 181 8.98 3.56 -1.12
N LEU A 182 8.64 4.64 -1.82
CA LEU A 182 9.07 5.97 -1.40
C LEU A 182 8.10 6.54 -0.37
N TYR A 183 8.64 7.02 0.75
CA TYR A 183 7.90 7.65 1.83
C TYR A 183 8.51 9.02 2.14
N ALA A 184 7.76 10.13 2.19
CA ALA A 184 6.39 10.27 1.72
C ALA A 184 6.22 11.62 1.02
N ALA A 185 5.23 11.68 0.13
CA ALA A 185 4.77 12.90 -0.47
C ALA A 185 3.64 13.53 0.35
N ASP A 186 3.78 14.81 0.69
CA ASP A 186 2.76 15.67 1.27
C ASP A 186 2.51 16.90 0.39
N ARG A 187 1.66 17.81 0.84
CA ARG A 187 1.29 19.02 0.09
C ARG A 187 2.50 19.87 -0.37
N GLN A 188 3.61 19.83 0.35
CA GLN A 188 4.76 20.69 0.09
C GLN A 188 5.69 20.11 -0.97
N ASN A 189 5.87 18.78 -0.99
CA ASN A 189 6.86 18.10 -1.82
C ASN A 189 6.27 17.15 -2.89
N LEU A 190 4.93 17.01 -2.95
CA LEU A 190 4.25 16.08 -3.86
C LEU A 190 4.70 16.18 -5.33
N PRO A 191 4.84 17.36 -5.96
CA PRO A 191 5.23 17.43 -7.36
C PRO A 191 6.63 16.84 -7.61
N ALA A 192 7.59 17.16 -6.74
CA ALA A 192 8.97 16.71 -6.88
C ALA A 192 9.13 15.21 -6.61
N ILE A 193 8.52 14.72 -5.53
CA ILE A 193 8.59 13.29 -5.19
C ILE A 193 7.79 12.45 -6.18
N SER A 194 6.66 12.94 -6.71
CA SER A 194 5.92 12.25 -7.77
C SER A 194 6.73 12.13 -9.05
N ALA A 195 7.49 13.16 -9.43
CA ALA A 195 8.37 13.08 -10.60
C ALA A 195 9.45 12.00 -10.41
N LEU A 196 10.08 11.96 -9.24
CA LEU A 196 11.08 10.96 -8.88
C LEU A 196 10.49 9.53 -8.89
N ALA A 197 9.35 9.32 -8.21
CA ALA A 197 8.67 8.03 -8.16
C ALA A 197 8.29 7.52 -9.56
N LYS A 198 7.84 8.42 -10.44
CA LYS A 198 7.49 8.10 -11.83
C LYS A 198 8.71 7.67 -12.63
N GLN A 199 9.82 8.39 -12.49
CA GLN A 199 11.08 8.08 -13.17
C GLN A 199 11.64 6.73 -12.70
N ALA A 200 11.63 6.49 -11.40
CA ALA A 200 12.09 5.24 -10.79
C ALA A 200 11.10 4.08 -10.95
N LYS A 201 9.85 4.35 -11.38
CA LYS A 201 8.74 3.38 -11.47
C LYS A 201 8.46 2.69 -10.13
N THR A 202 8.53 3.46 -9.05
CA THR A 202 8.33 2.97 -7.68
C THR A 202 6.99 3.43 -7.13
N PRO A 203 6.34 2.64 -6.27
CA PRO A 203 5.18 3.10 -5.54
C PRO A 203 5.53 4.25 -4.58
N LEU A 204 4.52 5.05 -4.25
CA LEU A 204 4.67 6.26 -3.45
C LEU A 204 3.65 6.31 -2.31
N VAL A 205 4.11 6.67 -1.11
CA VAL A 205 3.23 7.00 0.00
C VAL A 205 2.79 8.46 -0.12
N VAL A 206 1.48 8.68 0.00
CA VAL A 206 0.90 10.01 0.17
C VAL A 206 0.48 10.18 1.62
N ARG A 207 0.96 11.25 2.26
CA ARG A 207 0.69 11.59 3.65
C ARG A 207 -0.15 12.86 3.74
N SER A 208 -1.20 12.78 4.54
CA SER A 208 -2.00 13.94 4.92
C SER A 208 -1.62 14.45 6.31
N HIS A 209 -1.69 15.77 6.49
CA HIS A 209 -1.59 16.45 7.77
C HIS A 209 -2.94 17.02 8.23
N ASP A 210 -3.93 17.06 7.35
CA ASP A 210 -5.24 17.70 7.54
C ASP A 210 -6.40 16.76 7.16
N GLY A 211 -6.36 15.52 7.67
CA GLY A 211 -7.48 14.59 7.60
C GLY A 211 -7.71 13.94 6.22
N LEU A 212 -8.90 13.36 6.04
CA LEU A 212 -9.20 12.49 4.89
C LEU A 212 -9.47 13.25 3.59
N ASP A 213 -9.94 14.49 3.67
CA ASP A 213 -10.22 15.31 2.48
C ASP A 213 -8.90 15.72 1.81
N GLU A 214 -7.94 16.24 2.57
CA GLU A 214 -6.58 16.48 2.06
C GLU A 214 -5.95 15.19 1.51
N LEU A 215 -6.10 14.07 2.21
CA LEU A 215 -5.55 12.79 1.75
C LEU A 215 -6.10 12.38 0.38
N ALA A 216 -7.41 12.57 0.17
CA ALA A 216 -8.06 12.30 -1.11
C ALA A 216 -7.58 13.25 -2.21
N GLU A 217 -7.43 14.54 -1.91
CA GLU A 217 -6.91 15.56 -2.84
C GLU A 217 -5.48 15.23 -3.28
N LEU A 218 -4.57 14.97 -2.33
CA LEU A 218 -3.18 14.64 -2.61
C LEU A 218 -3.07 13.34 -3.41
N THR A 219 -3.92 12.35 -3.10
CA THR A 219 -3.97 11.10 -3.87
C THR A 219 -4.38 11.35 -5.32
N GLN A 220 -5.40 12.17 -5.56
CA GLN A 220 -5.82 12.54 -6.92
C GLN A 220 -4.73 13.31 -7.68
N GLN A 221 -4.02 14.21 -7.00
CA GLN A 221 -2.89 14.93 -7.59
C GLN A 221 -1.74 13.99 -7.96
N ALA A 222 -1.41 13.02 -7.10
CA ALA A 222 -0.40 11.99 -7.39
C ALA A 222 -0.80 11.13 -8.61
N GLN A 223 -2.08 10.75 -8.71
CA GLN A 223 -2.61 10.04 -9.87
C GLN A 223 -2.53 10.87 -11.14
N ALA A 224 -2.86 12.17 -11.07
CA ALA A 224 -2.75 13.09 -12.20
C ALA A 224 -1.29 13.28 -12.66
N ALA A 225 -0.32 13.20 -11.74
CA ALA A 225 1.11 13.17 -12.08
C ALA A 225 1.54 11.85 -12.78
N GLY A 226 0.69 10.83 -12.75
CA GLY A 226 0.89 9.53 -13.38
C GLY A 226 1.34 8.42 -12.42
N ILE A 227 1.30 8.65 -11.11
CA ILE A 227 1.59 7.62 -10.12
C ILE A 227 0.34 6.78 -9.88
N GLN A 228 0.44 5.50 -10.23
CA GLN A 228 -0.67 4.57 -10.14
C GLN A 228 -0.66 3.74 -8.86
N ASP A 229 0.54 3.41 -8.36
CA ASP A 229 0.72 2.57 -7.19
C ASP A 229 1.00 3.44 -5.97
N LEU A 230 -0.07 3.70 -5.21
CA LEU A 230 -0.06 4.59 -4.06
C LEU A 230 -0.35 3.82 -2.77
N VAL A 231 0.24 4.29 -1.67
CA VAL A 231 -0.04 3.83 -0.31
C VAL A 231 -0.41 5.06 0.53
N LEU A 232 -1.37 4.92 1.44
CA LEU A 232 -1.92 6.02 2.22
C LEU A 232 -1.32 6.06 3.61
N ASP A 233 -0.82 7.21 4.02
CA ASP A 233 -0.55 7.54 5.43
C ASP A 233 -1.57 8.60 5.91
N THR A 234 -2.33 8.25 6.94
CA THR A 234 -3.37 9.13 7.51
C THR A 234 -2.82 10.22 8.41
N GLY A 235 -1.52 10.20 8.75
CA GLY A 235 -0.92 11.06 9.76
C GLY A 235 -1.35 10.73 11.20
N GLN A 236 -2.32 9.82 11.41
CA GLN A 236 -2.84 9.49 12.74
C GLN A 236 -2.02 8.38 13.39
N ARG A 237 -1.39 8.70 14.52
CA ARG A 237 -0.51 7.76 15.24
C ARG A 237 -1.17 7.09 16.44
N LYS A 238 -2.05 7.78 17.17
CA LYS A 238 -2.65 7.27 18.42
C LYS A 238 -3.68 6.16 18.21
N PHE A 239 -3.92 5.34 19.23
CA PHE A 239 -4.85 4.20 19.21
C PHE A 239 -6.23 4.55 18.63
N GLY A 240 -6.95 5.49 19.24
CA GLY A 240 -8.31 5.84 18.82
C GLY A 240 -8.35 6.47 17.43
N ALA A 241 -7.42 7.38 17.14
CA ALA A 241 -7.40 8.13 15.89
C ALA A 241 -7.03 7.24 14.68
N SER A 242 -6.04 6.37 14.81
CA SER A 242 -5.66 5.41 13.76
C SER A 242 -6.77 4.39 13.50
N LEU A 243 -7.38 3.82 14.55
CA LEU A 243 -8.53 2.92 14.44
C LEU A 243 -9.68 3.57 13.65
N ALA A 244 -10.04 4.79 14.01
CA ALA A 244 -11.13 5.53 13.39
C ALA A 244 -10.83 5.81 11.91
N THR A 245 -9.67 6.42 11.61
CA THR A 245 -9.32 6.83 10.24
C THR A 245 -9.13 5.65 9.30
N MET A 246 -8.43 4.60 9.70
CA MET A 246 -8.24 3.40 8.87
C MET A 246 -9.57 2.69 8.58
N THR A 247 -10.47 2.65 9.58
CA THR A 247 -11.83 2.11 9.38
C THR A 247 -12.63 2.95 8.38
N GLN A 248 -12.54 4.28 8.46
CA GLN A 248 -13.22 5.16 7.52
C GLN A 248 -12.68 4.98 6.10
N ILE A 249 -11.37 4.98 5.88
CA ILE A 249 -10.76 4.75 4.56
C ILE A 249 -11.25 3.43 3.97
N ARG A 250 -11.18 2.34 4.74
CA ARG A 250 -11.63 1.01 4.30
C ARG A 250 -13.12 1.02 3.90
N ARG A 251 -13.98 1.67 4.70
CA ARG A 251 -15.42 1.80 4.42
C ARG A 251 -15.69 2.67 3.19
N LEU A 252 -15.02 3.82 3.08
CA LEU A 252 -15.17 4.75 1.96
C LEU A 252 -14.76 4.09 0.65
N ALA A 253 -13.64 3.37 0.62
CA ALA A 253 -13.20 2.62 -0.55
C ALA A 253 -14.19 1.51 -0.95
N ILE A 254 -14.57 0.64 0.00
CA ILE A 254 -15.36 -0.57 -0.30
C ILE A 254 -16.85 -0.27 -0.45
N LYS A 255 -17.46 0.38 0.54
CA LYS A 255 -18.91 0.58 0.61
C LYS A 255 -19.36 1.80 -0.20
N HIS A 256 -18.57 2.87 -0.22
CA HIS A 256 -18.93 4.12 -0.91
C HIS A 256 -18.23 4.31 -2.27
N GLY A 257 -17.19 3.52 -2.57
CA GLY A 257 -16.49 3.61 -3.85
C GLY A 257 -15.63 4.87 -4.03
N VAL A 258 -15.16 5.46 -2.93
CA VAL A 258 -14.25 6.62 -2.97
C VAL A 258 -12.88 6.16 -3.48
N ARG A 259 -12.66 6.30 -4.79
CA ARG A 259 -11.45 5.81 -5.48
C ARG A 259 -10.16 6.47 -4.98
N ALA A 260 -10.23 7.74 -4.61
CA ALA A 260 -9.09 8.48 -4.05
C ALA A 260 -8.59 7.90 -2.71
N LEU A 261 -9.38 7.07 -2.03
CA LEU A 261 -8.99 6.38 -0.81
C LEU A 261 -8.87 4.85 -1.02
N GLY A 262 -8.91 4.41 -2.28
CA GLY A 262 -8.91 3.01 -2.68
C GLY A 262 -7.52 2.40 -2.76
N PHE A 263 -6.70 2.58 -1.74
CA PHE A 263 -5.30 2.16 -1.71
C PHE A 263 -4.93 1.52 -0.36
N PRO A 264 -3.87 0.69 -0.30
CA PRO A 264 -3.34 0.15 0.95
C PRO A 264 -2.90 1.28 1.91
N MET A 265 -2.90 1.01 3.21
CA MET A 265 -2.47 1.97 4.23
C MET A 265 -1.16 1.53 4.89
N ILE A 266 -0.30 2.47 5.24
CA ILE A 266 0.92 2.24 6.03
C ILE A 266 0.72 2.80 7.45
N ALA A 267 1.27 2.11 8.45
CA ALA A 267 1.13 2.50 9.86
C ALA A 267 2.45 2.43 10.63
N PHE A 268 2.61 3.34 11.60
CA PHE A 268 3.81 3.51 12.42
C PHE A 268 3.44 3.43 13.92
N PRO A 269 3.29 2.22 14.48
CA PRO A 269 2.89 2.05 15.88
C PRO A 269 3.89 2.64 16.87
N GLY A 270 5.20 2.62 16.59
CA GLY A 270 6.22 3.22 17.46
C GLY A 270 6.06 4.73 17.66
N GLU A 271 5.54 5.45 16.65
CA GLU A 271 5.22 6.89 16.75
C GLU A 271 3.92 7.17 17.52
N GLY A 272 3.10 6.14 17.76
CA GLY A 272 1.79 6.25 18.37
C GLY A 272 1.75 6.05 19.88
N VAL A 273 2.87 5.61 20.47
CA VAL A 273 2.96 5.19 21.87
C VAL A 273 3.95 6.06 22.65
N GLU A 274 3.73 6.16 23.96
CA GLU A 274 4.67 6.83 24.88
C GLU A 274 5.64 5.82 25.50
N ASN A 275 5.12 4.65 25.87
CA ASN A 275 5.92 3.53 26.33
C ASN A 275 6.24 2.62 25.13
N PRO A 276 7.53 2.37 24.82
CA PRO A 276 7.93 1.42 23.78
C PRO A 276 7.25 0.04 23.91
N ALA A 277 6.96 -0.43 25.13
CA ALA A 277 6.27 -1.70 25.35
C ALA A 277 4.85 -1.76 24.73
N ASP A 278 4.18 -0.61 24.55
CA ASP A 278 2.83 -0.53 24.02
C ASP A 278 2.78 -0.61 22.48
N GLU A 279 3.93 -0.46 21.81
CA GLU A 279 4.04 -0.54 20.34
C GLU A 279 3.45 -1.86 19.84
N ALA A 280 3.71 -2.94 20.56
CA ALA A 280 3.23 -4.28 20.26
C ALA A 280 1.69 -4.35 20.23
N ALA A 281 1.02 -3.65 21.14
CA ALA A 281 -0.44 -3.60 21.19
C ALA A 281 -1.03 -2.75 20.07
N LEU A 282 -0.40 -1.61 19.76
CA LEU A 282 -0.84 -0.75 18.67
C LEU A 282 -0.63 -1.40 17.29
N ALA A 283 0.49 -2.08 17.09
CA ALA A 283 0.76 -2.88 15.90
C ALA A 283 -0.32 -3.96 15.69
N ALA A 284 -0.69 -4.68 16.76
CA ALA A 284 -1.75 -5.68 16.72
C ALA A 284 -3.11 -5.07 16.32
N GLN A 285 -3.44 -3.88 16.84
CA GLN A 285 -4.63 -3.16 16.41
C GLN A 285 -4.56 -2.83 14.91
N GLN A 286 -3.44 -2.30 14.42
CA GLN A 286 -3.30 -1.85 13.04
C GLN A 286 -3.33 -3.03 12.04
N ILE A 287 -2.72 -4.17 12.39
CA ILE A 287 -2.86 -5.45 11.66
C ILE A 287 -4.35 -5.84 11.57
N ALA A 288 -5.06 -5.85 12.69
CA ALA A 288 -6.48 -6.21 12.74
C ALA A 288 -7.41 -5.15 12.10
N LYS A 289 -6.90 -3.94 11.85
CA LYS A 289 -7.65 -2.77 11.37
C LYS A 289 -7.07 -2.20 10.09
N TYR A 290 -6.84 -3.11 9.15
CA TYR A 290 -6.72 -2.83 7.72
C TYR A 290 -5.40 -2.16 7.27
N ALA A 291 -4.37 -2.14 8.12
CA ALA A 291 -3.04 -1.77 7.66
C ALA A 291 -2.66 -2.72 6.51
N GLY A 292 -2.12 -2.16 5.43
CA GLY A 292 -1.44 -2.93 4.39
C GLY A 292 0.04 -3.10 4.74
N MET A 293 0.64 -2.15 5.45
CA MET A 293 2.01 -2.21 5.91
C MET A 293 2.12 -1.66 7.33
N VAL A 294 2.96 -2.28 8.17
CA VAL A 294 3.23 -1.85 9.54
C VAL A 294 4.75 -1.74 9.73
N VAL A 295 5.21 -0.57 10.14
CA VAL A 295 6.63 -0.26 10.35
C VAL A 295 6.92 -0.20 11.85
N LEU A 296 7.65 -1.19 12.37
CA LEU A 296 8.02 -1.29 13.77
C LEU A 296 9.35 -0.56 14.05
N ASP A 297 9.44 0.12 15.18
CA ASP A 297 10.66 0.71 15.72
C ASP A 297 11.46 -0.28 16.58
N GLN A 298 10.78 -1.24 17.19
CA GLN A 298 11.42 -2.28 17.99
C GLN A 298 11.34 -3.64 17.33
N PHE A 299 12.45 -4.35 17.41
CA PHE A 299 12.54 -5.75 17.04
C PHE A 299 13.16 -6.56 18.17
N THR A 300 12.42 -7.56 18.62
CA THR A 300 12.96 -8.67 19.41
C THR A 300 12.34 -9.98 18.91
N PRO A 301 13.05 -11.11 18.96
CA PRO A 301 12.49 -12.42 18.58
C PRO A 301 11.14 -12.75 19.24
N ALA A 302 10.95 -12.33 20.50
CA ALA A 302 9.72 -12.54 21.25
C ALA A 302 8.55 -11.68 20.73
N MET A 303 8.82 -10.41 20.41
CA MET A 303 7.80 -9.52 19.85
C MET A 303 7.47 -9.91 18.41
N ALA A 304 8.48 -10.27 17.62
CA ALA A 304 8.37 -10.67 16.22
C ALA A 304 7.39 -11.84 16.04
N TYR A 305 7.54 -12.91 16.83
CA TYR A 305 6.68 -14.10 16.78
C TYR A 305 5.19 -13.75 16.88
N ALA A 306 4.83 -12.97 17.90
CA ALA A 306 3.44 -12.64 18.17
C ALA A 306 2.77 -11.82 17.05
N ARG A 307 3.54 -11.03 16.27
CA ARG A 307 2.98 -10.25 15.14
C ARG A 307 2.88 -11.08 13.88
N LEU A 308 3.86 -11.93 13.61
CA LEU A 308 3.81 -12.86 12.48
C LEU A 308 2.64 -13.82 12.58
N VAL A 309 2.36 -14.35 13.78
CA VAL A 309 1.23 -15.27 14.00
C VAL A 309 -0.13 -14.58 13.94
N LEU A 310 -0.21 -13.30 14.36
CA LEU A 310 -1.47 -12.54 14.33
C LEU A 310 -1.89 -12.13 12.91
N ARG A 311 -0.90 -11.94 12.03
CA ARG A 311 -1.05 -11.35 10.71
C ARG A 311 -1.92 -12.16 9.75
#